data_AF-A0A5N9AFK9-F1
#
_entry.id   AF-A0A5N9AFK9-F1
#
_cell.length_a   1.000
_cell.length_b   1.000
_cell.length_c   1.000
_cell.angle_alpha   90.00
_cell.angle_beta   90.00
_cell.angle_gamma   90.00
#
_symmetry.space_group_name_H-M   'P 1'
#
loop_
_entity.id
_entity.type
_entity.pdbx_description
1 polymer ?
#
loop_
_entity_poly.entity_id
_entity_poly.type
_entity_poly.pdbx_seq_one_letter_code
_entity_poly.pdbx_strand_id
1 'polypeptide(L)'
;MMNSSEFYDKLSQTSATYNWQVSDKKTITATGKRGKVKGESLNPVTAVAYKQGKGVFASNKRGTQQAGKALGLTKTFTENLYEATTNKSNRGHSQVVRGKIRSALEI
;
A
#
# COMPACT_ATOMS: atom_id res chain seq x y z
N MET A 1 11.21 -10.26 -9.70
CA MET A 1 11.34 -9.14 -8.75
C MET A 1 10.37 -8.07 -9.22
N MET A 2 9.45 -7.58 -8.38
CA MET A 2 8.45 -6.61 -8.82
C MET A 2 9.06 -5.22 -8.91
N ASN A 3 8.80 -4.50 -10.00
CA ASN A 3 9.25 -3.13 -10.17
C ASN A 3 8.18 -2.09 -9.74
N SER A 4 8.56 -0.81 -9.75
CA SER A 4 7.69 0.28 -9.30
C SER A 4 6.42 0.42 -10.16
N SER A 5 6.53 0.31 -11.49
CA SER A 5 5.37 0.40 -12.39
C SER A 5 4.39 -0.73 -12.15
N GLU A 6 4.90 -1.97 -12.13
CA GLU A 6 4.11 -3.17 -11.84
C GLU A 6 3.40 -3.07 -10.50
N PHE A 7 4.05 -2.49 -9.48
CA PHE A 7 3.40 -2.26 -8.19
C PHE A 7 2.18 -1.34 -8.31
N TYR A 8 2.30 -0.20 -8.99
CA TYR A 8 1.18 0.73 -9.16
C TYR A 8 0.07 0.14 -10.03
N ASP A 9 0.41 -0.63 -11.05
CA ASP A 9 -0.57 -1.35 -11.88
C ASP A 9 -1.33 -2.41 -11.07
N LYS A 10 -0.65 -3.12 -10.17
CA LYS A 10 -1.34 -4.05 -9.25
C LYS A 10 -2.14 -3.31 -8.19
N LEU A 11 -1.69 -2.14 -7.75
CA LEU A 11 -2.38 -1.32 -6.77
C LEU A 11 -3.70 -0.79 -7.34
N SER A 12 -3.75 -0.36 -8.59
CA SER A 12 -5.00 0.09 -9.21
C SER A 12 -6.06 -1.00 -9.29
N GLN A 13 -5.66 -2.26 -9.49
CA GLN A 13 -6.56 -3.42 -9.46
C GLN A 13 -7.15 -3.71 -8.06
N THR A 14 -6.64 -3.05 -7.01
CA THR A 14 -7.16 -3.19 -5.64
C THR A 14 -8.28 -2.19 -5.32
N SER A 15 -8.45 -1.11 -6.11
CA SER A 15 -9.45 -0.06 -5.84
C SER A 15 -10.87 -0.62 -5.75
N ALA A 16 -11.23 -1.54 -6.64
CA ALA A 16 -12.53 -2.20 -6.64
C ALA A 16 -12.77 -3.16 -5.45
N THR A 17 -11.70 -3.70 -4.86
CA THR A 17 -11.79 -4.74 -3.82
C THR A 17 -11.86 -4.15 -2.41
N TYR A 18 -11.22 -3.01 -2.19
CA TYR A 18 -11.13 -2.37 -0.88
C TYR A 18 -11.94 -1.08 -0.83
N ASN A 19 -12.15 -0.53 0.37
CA ASN A 19 -12.54 0.85 0.51
C ASN A 19 -11.29 1.66 0.83
N TRP A 20 -10.77 2.41 -0.13
CA TRP A 20 -9.63 3.29 0.12
C TRP A 20 -10.10 4.61 0.68
N GLN A 21 -9.41 5.07 1.71
CA GLN A 21 -9.68 6.34 2.36
C GLN A 21 -8.38 7.05 2.69
N VAL A 22 -8.39 8.37 2.55
CA VAL A 22 -7.35 9.25 3.03
C VAL A 22 -7.85 9.86 4.32
N SER A 23 -7.22 9.54 5.44
CA SER A 23 -7.59 10.16 6.73
C SER A 23 -7.10 11.62 6.81
N ASP A 24 -7.60 12.37 7.78
CA ASP A 24 -7.26 13.79 8.02
C ASP A 24 -5.74 14.05 8.07
N LYS A 25 -4.96 13.07 8.52
CA LYS A 25 -3.50 13.12 8.56
C LYS A 25 -2.84 12.70 7.25
N LYS A 26 -3.54 12.79 6.11
CA LYS A 26 -3.08 12.34 4.78
C LYS A 26 -2.64 10.88 4.73
N THR A 27 -3.10 10.05 5.68
CA THR A 27 -2.73 8.63 5.75
C THR A 27 -3.61 7.85 4.79
N ILE A 28 -3.01 7.04 3.94
CA ILE A 28 -3.75 6.22 2.96
C ILE A 28 -3.98 4.84 3.56
N THR A 29 -5.24 4.48 3.78
CA THR A 29 -5.59 3.15 4.30
C THR A 29 -6.72 2.56 3.48
N ALA A 30 -6.76 1.23 3.44
CA ALA A 30 -7.86 0.45 2.90
C ALA A 30 -8.56 -0.26 4.05
N THR A 31 -9.88 -0.41 3.94
CA THR A 31 -10.63 -1.37 4.77
C THR A 31 -11.00 -2.58 3.90
N GLY A 32 -10.68 -3.78 4.38
CA GLY A 32 -11.11 -5.02 3.74
C GLY A 32 -12.62 -5.17 3.75
N LYS A 33 -13.22 -5.31 2.55
CA LYS A 33 -14.67 -5.50 2.41
C LYS A 33 -15.11 -6.96 2.58
N ARG A 34 -14.24 -7.92 2.28
CA ARG A 34 -14.56 -9.36 2.16
C ARG A 34 -13.37 -10.26 2.51
N GLY A 35 -13.64 -11.53 2.78
CA GLY A 35 -12.62 -12.55 3.02
C GLY A 35 -11.91 -12.43 4.37
N LYS A 36 -10.70 -12.98 4.46
CA LYS A 36 -9.89 -13.03 5.70
C LYS A 36 -9.44 -11.66 6.21
N VAL A 37 -9.48 -10.63 5.36
CA VAL A 37 -9.11 -9.24 5.70
C VAL A 37 -10.34 -8.37 5.99
N LYS A 38 -11.54 -8.95 6.08
CA LYS A 38 -12.77 -8.18 6.31
C LYS A 38 -12.68 -7.42 7.64
N GLY A 39 -12.87 -6.10 7.57
CA GLY A 39 -12.77 -5.21 8.74
C GLY A 39 -11.35 -4.85 9.15
N GLU A 40 -10.32 -5.45 8.55
CA GLU A 40 -8.94 -5.06 8.82
C GLU A 40 -8.53 -3.81 8.03
N SER A 41 -7.71 -2.97 8.67
CA SER A 41 -7.07 -1.84 8.02
C SER A 41 -5.79 -2.31 7.31
N LEU A 42 -5.71 -2.04 6.02
CA LEU A 42 -4.62 -2.39 5.11
C LEU A 42 -3.92 -1.13 4.62
N ASN A 43 -2.63 -1.22 4.34
CA ASN A 43 -1.90 -0.22 3.57
C ASN A 43 -1.68 -0.69 2.11
N PRO A 44 -1.28 0.19 1.17
CA PRO A 44 -1.06 -0.14 -0.25
C PRO A 44 -0.25 -1.42 -0.47
N VAL A 45 0.86 -1.59 0.24
CA VAL A 45 1.74 -2.75 0.06
C VAL A 45 1.08 -4.04 0.55
N THR A 46 0.51 -4.03 1.76
CA THR A 46 -0.17 -5.20 2.33
C THR A 46 -1.42 -5.60 1.54
N ALA A 47 -2.16 -4.62 1.00
CA ALA A 47 -3.34 -4.86 0.16
C ALA A 47 -2.96 -5.54 -1.16
N VAL A 48 -1.90 -5.08 -1.82
CA VAL A 48 -1.35 -5.71 -3.03
C VAL A 48 -0.84 -7.11 -2.73
N ALA A 49 -0.09 -7.30 -1.64
CA ALA A 49 0.41 -8.61 -1.24
C ALA A 49 -0.71 -9.63 -1.02
N TYR A 50 -1.79 -9.23 -0.33
CA TYR A 50 -2.96 -10.08 -0.14
C TYR A 50 -3.66 -10.41 -1.47
N LYS A 51 -3.85 -9.40 -2.34
CA LYS A 51 -4.47 -9.60 -3.66
C LYS A 51 -3.66 -10.56 -4.54
N GLN A 52 -2.33 -10.56 -4.40
CA GLN A 52 -1.40 -11.47 -5.08
C GLN A 52 -1.26 -12.83 -4.38
N GLY A 53 -2.07 -13.14 -3.36
CA GLY A 53 -2.06 -14.44 -2.68
C GLY A 53 -0.83 -14.67 -1.79
N LYS A 54 -0.10 -13.62 -1.39
CA LYS A 54 1.12 -13.73 -0.58
C LYS A 54 0.86 -13.87 0.93
N GLY A 55 -0.41 -13.81 1.35
CA GLY A 55 -0.83 -13.87 2.74
C GLY A 55 -1.33 -12.55 3.29
N VAL A 56 -1.76 -12.56 4.56
CA VAL A 56 -2.20 -11.38 5.31
C VAL A 56 -1.01 -10.86 6.10
N PHE A 57 -0.78 -9.54 6.04
CA PHE A 57 0.32 -8.88 6.73
C PHE A 57 -0.21 -7.69 7.53
N ALA A 58 0.39 -7.44 8.69
CA ALA A 58 0.04 -6.29 9.52
C ALA A 58 0.39 -4.96 8.81
N SER A 59 -0.49 -3.96 8.93
CA SER A 59 -0.33 -2.65 8.29
C SER A 59 0.69 -1.72 8.97
N ASN A 60 1.58 -2.26 9.79
CA ASN A 60 2.69 -1.55 10.43
C ASN A 60 3.97 -1.65 9.58
N LYS A 61 5.05 -0.94 9.98
CA LYS A 61 6.32 -0.91 9.23
C LYS A 61 6.88 -2.32 8.97
N ARG A 62 6.86 -3.18 10.00
CA ARG A 62 7.42 -4.54 9.92
C ARG A 62 6.62 -5.42 8.96
N GLY A 63 5.29 -5.43 9.08
CA GLY A 63 4.43 -6.20 8.18
C GLY A 63 4.47 -5.69 6.74
N THR A 64 4.62 -4.37 6.55
CA THR A 64 4.84 -3.76 5.23
C THR A 64 6.13 -4.22 4.58
N GLN A 65 7.23 -4.29 5.34
CA GLN A 65 8.50 -4.81 4.86
C GLN A 65 8.43 -6.30 4.51
N GLN A 66 7.72 -7.10 5.30
CA GLN A 66 7.48 -8.52 5.00
C GLN A 66 6.65 -8.70 3.72
N ALA A 67 5.58 -7.92 3.57
CA ALA A 67 4.75 -7.91 2.36
C ALA A 67 5.55 -7.47 1.13
N GLY A 68 6.35 -6.40 1.24
CA GLY A 68 7.23 -5.95 0.17
C GLY A 68 8.25 -7.01 -0.24
N LYS A 69 8.87 -7.70 0.72
CA LYS A 69 9.76 -8.84 0.44
C LYS A 69 9.02 -9.97 -0.29
N ALA A 70 7.79 -10.31 0.12
CA ALA A 70 6.99 -11.36 -0.52
C ALA A 70 6.55 -10.99 -1.96
N LEU A 71 6.40 -9.70 -2.24
CA LEU A 71 6.18 -9.15 -3.58
C LEU A 71 7.48 -9.06 -4.41
N GLY A 72 8.64 -9.24 -3.78
CA GLY A 72 9.93 -9.04 -4.43
C GLY A 72 10.24 -7.57 -4.71
N LEU A 73 9.74 -6.65 -3.88
CA LEU A 73 10.10 -5.23 -3.91
C LEU A 73 11.43 -5.01 -3.17
N THR A 74 12.16 -3.96 -3.54
CA THR A 74 13.34 -3.54 -2.77
C THR A 74 12.91 -2.98 -1.41
N LYS A 75 13.78 -3.12 -0.40
CA LYS A 75 13.55 -2.57 0.94
C LYS A 75 13.34 -1.05 0.87
N THR A 76 14.18 -0.34 0.14
CA THR A 76 14.11 1.12 -0.05
C THR A 76 12.78 1.56 -0.64
N PHE A 77 12.31 0.87 -1.69
CA PHE A 77 11.01 1.20 -2.29
C PHE A 77 9.86 0.94 -1.33
N THR A 78 9.90 -0.18 -0.60
CA THR A 78 8.88 -0.52 0.40
C THR A 78 8.83 0.48 1.55
N GLU A 79 9.99 0.97 2.01
CA GLU A 79 10.08 2.01 3.05
C GLU A 79 9.53 3.35 2.55
N ASN A 80 9.87 3.75 1.32
CA ASN A 80 9.32 4.94 0.69
C ASN A 80 7.79 4.89 0.58
N LEU A 81 7.24 3.74 0.18
CA LEU A 81 5.79 3.53 0.13
C LEU A 81 5.16 3.64 1.52
N TYR A 82 5.74 3.00 2.53
CA TYR A 82 5.24 3.06 3.90
C TYR A 82 5.25 4.49 4.47
N GLU A 83 6.33 5.24 4.27
CA GLU A 83 6.46 6.63 4.73
C GLU A 83 5.49 7.56 4.00
N ALA A 84 5.35 7.39 2.68
CA ALA A 84 4.38 8.13 1.88
C ALA A 84 2.94 7.86 2.34
N THR A 85 2.64 6.60 2.66
CA THR A 85 1.31 6.15 3.11
C THR A 85 0.98 6.66 4.52
N THR A 86 1.96 6.68 5.44
CA THR A 86 1.75 7.06 6.86
C THR A 86 1.95 8.55 7.14
N ASN A 87 2.16 9.35 6.10
CA ASN A 87 2.44 10.77 6.21
C ASN A 87 3.58 11.15 7.18
N LYS A 88 4.56 10.25 7.33
CA LYS A 88 5.72 10.48 8.20
C LYS A 88 6.66 11.56 7.65
N SER A 89 6.64 11.78 6.35
CA SER A 89 7.41 12.80 5.66
C SER A 89 6.53 13.55 4.66
N ASN A 90 6.63 14.88 4.69
CA ASN A 90 6.07 15.79 3.69
C ASN A 90 7.15 16.34 2.75
N ARG A 91 8.31 15.70 2.69
CA ARG A 91 9.41 16.10 1.79
C ARG A 91 9.16 15.56 0.37
N GLY A 92 9.65 16.28 -0.64
CA GLY A 92 9.26 16.14 -2.05
C GLY A 92 9.09 14.71 -2.56
N HIS A 93 10.06 13.81 -2.33
CA HIS A 93 9.96 12.41 -2.79
C HIS A 93 8.75 11.67 -2.22
N SER A 94 8.49 11.78 -0.91
CA SER A 94 7.35 11.13 -0.26
C SER A 94 6.01 11.71 -0.75
N GLN A 95 5.97 13.00 -1.12
CA GLN A 95 4.80 13.62 -1.74
C GLN A 95 4.54 13.07 -3.15
N VAL A 96 5.59 12.92 -3.96
CA VAL A 96 5.47 12.34 -5.31
C VAL A 96 4.99 10.90 -5.23
N VAL A 97 5.58 10.08 -4.35
CA VAL A 97 5.15 8.68 -4.14
C VAL A 97 3.69 8.63 -3.66
N ARG A 98 3.30 9.52 -2.74
CA ARG A 98 1.89 9.61 -2.30
C ARG A 98 0.95 9.99 -3.44
N GLY A 99 1.35 10.92 -4.30
CA GLY A 99 0.59 11.31 -5.50
C GLY A 99 0.40 10.13 -6.45
N LYS A 100 1.44 9.30 -6.66
CA LYS A 100 1.34 8.08 -7.48
C LYS A 100 0.41 7.04 -6.86
N ILE A 101 0.48 6.82 -5.54
CA ILE A 101 -0.44 5.92 -4.83
C ILE A 101 -1.88 6.39 -5.01
N ARG A 102 -2.14 7.70 -4.80
CA ARG A 102 -3.46 8.32 -4.96
C ARG A 102 -4.00 8.20 -6.38
N SER A 103 -3.17 8.54 -7.36
CA SER A 103 -3.51 8.40 -8.77
C SER A 103 -3.84 6.96 -9.16
N ALA A 104 -3.06 5.98 -8.68
CA ALA A 104 -3.35 4.57 -8.95
C ALA A 104 -4.67 4.09 -8.30
N LEU A 105 -5.05 4.69 -7.17
CA LEU A 105 -6.26 4.35 -6.42
C LEU A 105 -7.49 5.18 -6.81
N GLU A 106 -7.32 6.20 -7.64
CA GLU A 106 -8.36 7.19 -8.01
C GLU A 106 -8.95 7.93 -6.79
N ILE A 107 -8.10 8.32 -5.82
CA ILE A 107 -8.47 9.03 -4.57
C ILE A 107 -7.62 10.28 -4.28
#